data_AF-F1T758-F1
#
_entry.id   AF-F1T758-F1
#
_cell.length_a   1.000
_cell.length_b   1.000
_cell.length_c   1.000
_cell.angle_alpha   90.00
_cell.angle_beta   90.00
_cell.angle_gamma   90.00
#
_symmetry.space_group_name_H-M   'P 1'
#
loop_
_entity.id
_entity.type
_entity.pdbx_description
1 polymer ?
#
loop_
_entity_poly.entity_id
_entity_poly.type
_entity_poly.pdbx_seq_one_letter_code
_entity_poly.pdbx_strand_id
1 'polypeptide(L)'
;MTKVSNKKLTVICIVLVVALFLSIVGNVVIHNENSKLKNEQIKQMTTEWSEVYELSRQVDNYIALNYVDGEKYQKYVNKICHHFRLASPVSQLNWNMSDLLVNSYDPLFLNLIDEERTVNKKKALALLKEMNSSLAEISKNISEMSTDEKNKLMDQSSAVYKQQSAKVKDFATKYQKLTDDYFKGL
;
A
#
# COMPACT_ATOMS: atom_id res chain seq x y z
N MET A 1 45.15 46.62 0.48
CA MET A 1 44.58 46.00 -0.73
C MET A 1 45.64 45.10 -1.37
N THR A 2 45.58 43.79 -1.11
CA THR A 2 46.52 42.82 -1.67
C THR A 2 46.17 42.53 -3.13
N LYS A 3 47.04 42.93 -4.06
CA LYS A 3 46.92 42.63 -5.50
C LYS A 3 47.12 41.13 -5.70
N VAL A 4 46.04 40.37 -5.84
CA VAL A 4 46.10 38.96 -6.24
C VAL A 4 46.63 38.92 -7.68
N SER A 5 47.72 38.20 -7.93
CA SER A 5 48.29 38.13 -9.28
C SER A 5 47.34 37.38 -10.22
N ASN A 6 47.29 37.76 -11.51
CA ASN A 6 46.41 37.14 -12.51
C ASN A 6 46.50 35.60 -12.50
N LYS A 7 47.69 35.03 -12.30
CA LYS A 7 47.89 33.57 -12.21
C LYS A 7 47.14 32.94 -11.03
N LYS A 8 47.12 33.59 -9.85
CA LYS A 8 46.36 33.10 -8.68
C LYS A 8 44.84 33.19 -8.93
N LEU A 9 44.38 34.25 -9.59
CA LEU A 9 42.98 34.39 -9.98
C LEU A 9 42.54 33.30 -10.97
N THR A 10 43.37 32.99 -11.96
CA THR A 10 43.11 31.91 -12.94
C THR A 10 43.02 30.54 -12.26
N VAL A 11 43.93 30.23 -11.33
CA VAL A 11 43.89 28.95 -10.58
C VAL A 11 42.62 28.85 -9.73
N ILE A 12 42.22 29.92 -9.04
CA ILE A 12 40.98 29.95 -8.26
C ILE A 12 39.75 29.73 -9.15
N CYS A 13 39.69 30.38 -10.31
CA CYS A 13 38.61 30.16 -11.28
C CYS A 13 38.55 28.71 -11.77
N ILE A 14 39.70 28.10 -12.08
CA ILE A 14 39.75 26.69 -12.51
C ILE A 14 39.21 25.77 -11.41
N VAL A 15 39.64 25.98 -10.16
CA VAL A 15 39.17 25.18 -9.02
C VAL A 15 37.66 25.33 -8.81
N LEU A 16 37.12 26.55 -8.91
CA LEU A 16 35.67 26.79 -8.81
C LEU A 16 34.89 26.12 -9.94
N VAL A 17 35.39 26.17 -11.17
CA VAL A 17 34.77 25.50 -12.32
C VAL A 17 34.75 23.98 -12.12
N VAL A 18 35.85 23.40 -11.64
CA VAL A 18 35.91 21.96 -11.34
C VAL A 18 34.95 21.60 -10.21
N ALA A 19 34.88 22.38 -9.13
CA ALA A 19 33.95 22.14 -8.03
C ALA A 19 32.48 22.24 -8.46
N LEU A 20 32.13 23.23 -9.28
CA LEU A 20 30.80 23.37 -9.86
C LEU A 20 30.46 22.18 -10.78
N PHE A 21 31.40 21.76 -11.62
CA PHE A 21 31.21 20.62 -12.51
C PHE A 21 30.97 19.33 -11.73
N LEU A 22 31.77 19.05 -10.70
CA LEU A 22 31.58 17.90 -9.82
C LEU A 22 30.23 17.97 -9.09
N SER A 23 29.79 19.16 -8.67
CA SER A 23 28.48 19.35 -8.03
C SER A 23 27.32 19.07 -8.98
N ILE A 24 27.42 19.50 -10.24
CA ILE A 24 26.42 19.23 -11.27
C ILE A 24 26.34 17.72 -11.55
N VAL A 25 27.48 17.06 -11.75
CA VAL A 25 27.52 15.60 -11.97
C VAL A 25 26.92 14.85 -10.79
N GLY A 26 27.28 15.24 -9.56
CA GLY A 26 26.71 14.66 -8.34
C GLY A 26 25.19 14.80 -8.26
N ASN A 27 24.66 15.99 -8.54
CA ASN A 27 23.22 16.23 -8.55
C ASN A 27 22.49 15.39 -9.61
N VAL A 28 23.07 15.21 -10.81
CA VAL A 28 22.48 14.38 -11.86
C VAL A 28 22.42 12.92 -11.45
N VAL A 29 23.49 12.38 -10.84
CA VAL A 29 23.52 11.00 -10.34
C VAL A 29 22.45 10.78 -9.27
N ILE A 30 22.39 11.67 -8.27
CA ILE A 30 21.39 11.60 -7.19
C ILE A 30 19.96 11.69 -7.76
N HIS A 31 19.72 12.57 -8.73
CA HIS A 31 18.42 12.69 -9.37
C HIS A 31 18.00 11.39 -10.07
N ASN A 32 18.94 10.73 -10.76
CA ASN A 32 18.68 9.48 -11.46
C ASN A 32 18.44 8.30 -10.50
N GLU A 33 19.17 8.23 -9.38
CA GLU A 33 18.91 7.22 -8.35
C GLU A 33 17.55 7.43 -7.69
N ASN A 34 17.20 8.68 -7.39
CA ASN A 34 15.89 9.03 -6.83
C ASN A 34 14.74 8.68 -7.78
N SER A 35 14.89 8.93 -9.09
CA SER A 35 13.86 8.57 -10.08
C SER A 35 13.68 7.05 -10.18
N LYS A 36 14.77 6.28 -10.11
CA LYS A 36 14.74 4.82 -10.10
C LYS A 36 14.02 4.28 -8.86
N LEU A 37 14.40 4.75 -7.66
CA LEU A 37 13.75 4.36 -6.40
C LEU A 37 12.26 4.69 -6.40
N LYS A 38 11.89 5.86 -6.93
CA LYS A 38 10.50 6.28 -7.07
C LYS A 38 9.71 5.31 -7.97
N ASN A 39 10.28 4.90 -9.09
CA ASN A 39 9.65 3.94 -10.00
C ASN A 39 9.50 2.55 -9.36
N GLU A 40 10.50 2.10 -8.60
CA GLU A 40 10.44 0.84 -7.85
C GLU A 40 9.33 0.87 -6.79
N GLN A 41 9.19 1.98 -6.06
CA GLN A 41 8.09 2.18 -5.10
C GLN A 41 6.72 2.16 -5.77
N ILE A 42 6.56 2.82 -6.92
CA ILE A 42 5.31 2.79 -7.71
C ILE A 42 4.99 1.36 -8.14
N LYS A 43 5.98 0.61 -8.62
CA LYS A 43 5.81 -0.77 -9.05
C LYS A 43 5.38 -1.65 -7.88
N GLN A 44 6.09 -1.54 -6.75
CA GLN A 44 5.77 -2.29 -5.54
C GLN A 44 4.36 -1.97 -5.07
N MET A 45 4.01 -0.69 -4.89
CA MET A 45 2.65 -0.28 -4.53
C MET A 45 1.61 -0.86 -5.49
N THR A 46 1.85 -0.79 -6.81
CA THR A 46 0.93 -1.37 -7.80
C THR A 46 0.72 -2.86 -7.58
N THR A 47 1.80 -3.61 -7.34
CA THR A 47 1.74 -5.05 -7.06
C THR A 47 0.95 -5.32 -5.78
N GLU A 48 1.30 -4.68 -4.67
CA GLU A 48 0.66 -4.91 -3.37
C GLU A 48 -0.85 -4.63 -3.42
N TRP A 49 -1.26 -3.53 -4.04
CA TRP A 49 -2.68 -3.21 -4.19
C TRP A 49 -3.39 -4.13 -5.19
N SER A 50 -2.70 -4.63 -6.22
CA SER A 50 -3.26 -5.64 -7.14
C SER A 50 -3.45 -6.99 -6.45
N GLU A 51 -2.58 -7.37 -5.52
CA GLU A 51 -2.73 -8.60 -4.75
C GLU A 51 -3.93 -8.53 -3.79
N VAL A 52 -4.18 -7.35 -3.19
CA VAL A 52 -5.38 -7.10 -2.38
C VAL A 52 -6.66 -7.15 -3.23
N TYR A 53 -6.60 -6.68 -4.48
CA TYR A 53 -7.71 -6.84 -5.42
C TYR A 53 -7.98 -8.31 -5.70
N GLU A 54 -6.95 -9.09 -6.04
CA GLU A 54 -7.12 -10.52 -6.30
C GLU A 54 -7.57 -11.30 -5.06
N LEU A 55 -7.12 -10.91 -3.85
CA LEU A 55 -7.60 -11.48 -2.59
C LEU A 55 -9.13 -11.45 -2.51
N SER A 56 -9.73 -10.27 -2.75
CA SER A 56 -11.19 -10.11 -2.69
C SER A 56 -11.92 -11.05 -3.65
N ARG A 57 -11.41 -11.21 -4.88
CA ARG A 57 -12.00 -12.09 -5.90
C ARG A 57 -11.84 -13.56 -5.56
N GLN A 58 -10.66 -13.96 -5.08
CA GLN A 58 -10.38 -15.35 -4.71
C GLN A 58 -11.25 -15.78 -3.52
N VAL A 59 -11.47 -14.90 -2.54
CA VAL A 59 -12.37 -15.19 -1.42
C VAL A 59 -13.84 -15.25 -1.87
N ASP A 60 -14.29 -14.36 -2.74
CA ASP A 60 -15.65 -14.45 -3.30
C ASP A 60 -15.85 -15.76 -4.10
N ASN A 61 -14.84 -16.17 -4.88
CA ASN A 61 -14.86 -17.46 -5.59
C ASN A 61 -14.92 -18.64 -4.62
N TYR A 62 -14.14 -18.61 -3.54
CA TYR A 62 -14.18 -19.62 -2.48
C TYR A 62 -15.58 -19.74 -1.85
N ILE A 63 -16.21 -18.60 -1.55
CA ILE A 63 -17.58 -18.56 -1.02
C ILE A 63 -18.59 -19.12 -2.04
N ALA A 64 -18.44 -18.76 -3.32
CA ALA A 64 -19.32 -19.25 -4.39
C ALA A 64 -19.19 -20.76 -4.63
N LEU A 65 -18.02 -21.34 -4.37
CA LEU A 65 -17.73 -22.77 -4.50
C LEU A 65 -18.09 -23.58 -3.25
N ASN A 66 -18.82 -23.01 -2.29
CA ASN A 66 -19.24 -23.69 -1.05
C ASN A 66 -18.06 -24.23 -0.20
N TYR A 67 -17.03 -23.40 0.01
CA TYR A 67 -16.01 -23.62 1.05
C TYR A 67 -15.00 -24.75 0.79
N VAL A 68 -14.79 -25.15 -0.46
CA VAL A 68 -13.79 -26.18 -0.79
C VAL A 68 -12.37 -25.71 -0.43
N ASP A 69 -11.62 -26.56 0.29
CA ASP A 69 -10.22 -26.36 0.71
C ASP A 69 -9.98 -25.15 1.65
N GLY A 70 -10.77 -25.03 2.73
CA GLY A 70 -10.65 -23.95 3.71
C GLY A 70 -9.23 -23.67 4.22
N GLU A 71 -8.44 -24.71 4.54
CA GLU A 71 -7.05 -24.53 5.00
C GLU A 71 -6.12 -23.88 3.95
N LYS A 72 -6.30 -24.23 2.67
CA LYS A 72 -5.50 -23.68 1.59
C LYS A 72 -5.82 -22.20 1.41
N TYR A 73 -7.10 -21.85 1.45
CA TYR A 73 -7.53 -20.46 1.36
C TYR A 73 -7.12 -19.66 2.60
N GLN A 74 -7.13 -20.25 3.79
CA GLN A 74 -6.61 -19.57 4.99
C GLN A 74 -5.16 -19.17 4.83
N LYS A 75 -4.31 -20.08 4.37
CA LYS A 75 -2.89 -19.80 4.11
C LYS A 75 -2.72 -18.70 3.07
N TYR A 76 -3.55 -18.69 2.04
CA TYR A 76 -3.56 -17.64 1.02
C TYR A 76 -3.97 -16.27 1.61
N VAL A 77 -5.11 -16.20 2.31
CA VAL A 77 -5.63 -14.97 2.92
C VAL A 77 -4.64 -14.41 3.94
N ASN A 78 -4.16 -15.25 4.85
CA ASN A 78 -3.16 -14.88 5.84
C ASN A 78 -1.88 -14.35 5.19
N LYS A 79 -1.37 -15.03 4.16
CA LYS A 79 -0.19 -14.57 3.42
C LYS A 79 -0.38 -13.16 2.87
N ILE A 80 -1.47 -12.88 2.15
CA ILE A 80 -1.68 -11.57 1.54
C ILE A 80 -1.86 -10.49 2.62
N CYS A 81 -2.68 -10.76 3.65
CA CYS A 81 -2.94 -9.78 4.71
C CYS A 81 -1.67 -9.39 5.47
N HIS A 82 -0.82 -10.36 5.82
CA HIS A 82 0.42 -10.11 6.54
C HIS A 82 1.56 -9.62 5.65
N HIS A 83 1.63 -10.05 4.38
CA HIS A 83 2.62 -9.55 3.42
C HIS A 83 2.40 -8.06 3.13
N PHE A 84 1.17 -7.63 2.90
CA PHE A 84 0.84 -6.23 2.65
C PHE A 84 1.35 -5.30 3.76
N ARG A 85 1.26 -5.75 5.02
CA ARG A 85 1.78 -5.03 6.21
C ARG A 85 3.29 -4.80 6.16
N LEU A 86 4.04 -5.77 5.65
CA LEU A 86 5.49 -5.77 5.66
C LEU A 86 6.09 -5.11 4.41
N ALA A 87 5.44 -5.28 3.26
CA ALA A 87 5.94 -4.82 1.99
C ALA A 87 5.60 -3.35 1.71
N SER A 88 4.49 -2.84 2.24
CA SER A 88 4.03 -1.50 1.88
C SER A 88 4.85 -0.39 2.56
N PRO A 89 5.21 0.70 1.84
CA PRO A 89 5.83 1.87 2.45
C PRO A 89 4.99 2.43 3.60
N VAL A 90 5.64 2.91 4.65
CA VAL A 90 4.98 3.49 5.82
C VAL A 90 4.24 4.77 5.41
N SER A 91 2.91 4.68 5.37
CA SER A 91 2.00 5.79 5.11
C SER A 91 0.67 5.51 5.80
N GLN A 92 -0.10 6.54 6.11
CA GLN A 92 -1.43 6.36 6.72
C GLN A 92 -2.37 5.54 5.82
N LEU A 93 -2.30 5.74 4.50
CA LEU A 93 -3.02 4.95 3.49
C LEU A 93 -2.76 3.45 3.66
N ASN A 94 -1.49 3.04 3.64
CA ASN A 94 -1.12 1.62 3.73
C ASN A 94 -1.33 1.05 5.13
N TRP A 95 -1.10 1.87 6.17
CA TRP A 95 -1.32 1.45 7.56
C TRP A 95 -2.78 1.12 7.82
N ASN A 96 -3.73 1.98 7.42
CA ASN A 96 -5.16 1.73 7.59
C ASN A 96 -5.61 0.45 6.86
N MET A 97 -5.12 0.22 5.64
CA MET A 97 -5.45 -1.00 4.89
C MET A 97 -4.85 -2.24 5.56
N SER A 98 -3.57 -2.18 5.95
CA SER A 98 -2.91 -3.27 6.67
C SER A 98 -3.61 -3.61 7.98
N ASP A 99 -4.04 -2.59 8.72
CA ASP A 99 -4.71 -2.75 10.01
C ASP A 99 -6.05 -3.47 9.83
N LEU A 100 -6.85 -3.06 8.84
CA LEU A 100 -8.07 -3.78 8.48
C LEU A 100 -7.79 -5.23 8.05
N LEU A 101 -6.83 -5.45 7.15
CA LEU A 101 -6.55 -6.79 6.61
C LEU A 101 -6.15 -7.76 7.73
N VAL A 102 -5.26 -7.34 8.62
CA VAL A 102 -4.72 -8.20 9.69
C VAL A 102 -5.68 -8.33 10.86
N ASN A 103 -6.36 -7.25 11.27
CA ASN A 103 -7.15 -7.25 12.49
C ASN A 103 -8.64 -7.49 12.25
N SER A 104 -9.10 -7.47 11.00
CA SER A 104 -10.52 -7.68 10.69
C SER A 104 -10.74 -8.71 9.59
N TYR A 105 -10.05 -8.60 8.45
CA TYR A 105 -10.30 -9.47 7.31
C TYR A 105 -9.85 -10.91 7.58
N ASP A 106 -8.58 -11.11 7.92
CA ASP A 106 -8.02 -12.45 8.19
C ASP A 106 -8.73 -13.15 9.37
N PRO A 107 -8.98 -12.51 10.53
CA PRO A 107 -9.72 -13.14 11.61
C PRO A 107 -11.15 -13.52 11.24
N LEU A 108 -11.85 -12.68 10.47
CA LEU A 108 -13.21 -12.96 10.02
C LEU A 108 -13.25 -14.13 9.03
N PHE A 109 -12.27 -14.21 8.13
CA PHE A 109 -12.14 -15.34 7.21
C PHE A 109 -11.78 -16.63 7.96
N LEU A 110 -10.83 -16.58 8.91
CA LEU A 110 -10.48 -17.71 9.77
C LEU A 110 -11.69 -18.20 10.57
N ASN A 111 -12.50 -17.29 11.09
CA ASN A 111 -13.71 -17.65 11.81
C ASN A 111 -14.75 -18.30 10.90
N LEU A 112 -14.84 -17.90 9.63
CA LEU A 112 -15.79 -18.47 8.66
C LEU A 112 -15.46 -19.93 8.31
N ILE A 113 -14.18 -20.27 8.22
CA ILE A 113 -13.73 -21.62 7.83
C ILE A 113 -13.67 -22.60 9.00
N ASP A 114 -13.56 -22.09 10.23
CA ASP A 114 -13.56 -22.87 11.46
C ASP A 114 -15.00 -23.01 11.97
N GLU A 115 -15.67 -24.11 11.60
CA GLU A 115 -17.08 -24.35 11.96
C GLU A 115 -17.32 -24.41 13.47
N GLU A 116 -16.33 -24.83 14.26
CA GLU A 116 -16.43 -24.89 15.72
C GLU A 116 -16.40 -23.49 16.36
N ARG A 117 -15.70 -22.54 15.73
CA ARG A 117 -15.58 -21.15 16.20
C ARG A 117 -16.55 -20.20 15.53
N THR A 118 -17.24 -20.62 14.46
CA THR A 118 -18.12 -19.75 13.69
C THR A 118 -19.32 -19.32 14.53
N VAL A 119 -19.37 -18.06 14.95
CA VAL A 119 -20.50 -17.51 15.73
C VAL A 119 -21.79 -17.52 14.92
N ASN A 120 -21.71 -16.96 13.71
CA ASN A 120 -22.86 -16.82 12.83
C ASN A 120 -22.38 -16.78 11.38
N LYS A 121 -22.38 -17.95 10.74
CA LYS A 121 -21.91 -18.15 9.37
C LYS A 121 -22.58 -17.18 8.39
N LYS A 122 -23.90 -16.99 8.51
CA LYS A 122 -24.65 -16.07 7.62
C LYS A 122 -24.19 -14.62 7.77
N LYS A 123 -23.95 -14.16 9.00
CA LYS A 123 -23.46 -12.79 9.28
C LYS A 123 -22.01 -12.62 8.82
N ALA A 124 -21.14 -13.59 9.08
CA ALA A 124 -19.75 -13.57 8.61
C ALA A 124 -19.67 -13.49 7.08
N LEU A 125 -20.50 -14.27 6.38
CA LEU A 125 -20.57 -14.27 4.91
C LEU A 125 -21.05 -12.96 4.33
N ALA A 126 -22.12 -12.39 4.89
CA ALA A 126 -22.62 -11.11 4.45
C ALA A 126 -21.55 -10.03 4.62
N LEU A 127 -20.88 -10.01 5.78
CA LEU A 127 -19.83 -9.06 6.09
C LEU A 127 -18.62 -9.21 5.17
N LEU A 128 -18.15 -10.45 4.92
CA LEU A 128 -17.04 -10.71 4.00
C LEU A 128 -17.36 -10.30 2.56
N LYS A 129 -18.57 -10.59 2.06
CA LYS A 129 -18.98 -10.18 0.70
C LYS A 129 -19.05 -8.67 0.53
N GLU A 130 -19.61 -7.96 1.51
CA GLU A 130 -19.63 -6.50 1.50
C GLU A 130 -18.21 -5.92 1.57
N MET A 131 -17.36 -6.49 2.44
CA MET A 131 -15.97 -6.10 2.57
C MET A 131 -15.20 -6.36 1.28
N ASN A 132 -15.37 -7.52 0.64
CA ASN A 132 -14.75 -7.87 -0.65
C ASN A 132 -15.14 -6.91 -1.75
N SER A 133 -16.43 -6.55 -1.85
CA SER A 133 -16.90 -5.60 -2.87
C SER A 133 -16.21 -4.24 -2.71
N SER A 134 -16.15 -3.72 -1.48
CA SER A 134 -15.49 -2.46 -1.17
C SER A 134 -13.96 -2.54 -1.33
N LEU A 135 -13.36 -3.66 -0.92
CA LEU A 135 -11.93 -3.93 -1.01
C LEU A 135 -11.50 -4.00 -2.47
N ALA A 136 -12.26 -4.68 -3.31
CA ALA A 136 -12.05 -4.80 -4.75
C ALA A 136 -12.08 -3.43 -5.42
N GLU A 137 -13.09 -2.61 -5.11
CA GLU A 137 -13.23 -1.27 -5.68
C GLU A 137 -12.03 -0.39 -5.32
N ILE A 138 -11.69 -0.29 -4.03
CA ILE A 138 -10.57 0.55 -3.56
C ILE A 138 -9.24 0.08 -4.15
N SER A 139 -8.99 -1.22 -4.08
CA SER A 139 -7.69 -1.78 -4.48
C SER A 139 -7.48 -1.71 -5.98
N LYS A 140 -8.52 -1.97 -6.78
CA LYS A 140 -8.51 -1.76 -8.23
C LYS A 140 -8.31 -0.28 -8.58
N ASN A 141 -9.05 0.62 -7.94
CA ASN A 141 -8.92 2.06 -8.18
C ASN A 141 -7.49 2.57 -7.93
N ILE A 142 -6.78 2.01 -6.95
CA ILE A 142 -5.38 2.40 -6.65
C ILE A 142 -4.39 1.71 -7.59
N SER A 143 -4.57 0.41 -7.87
CA SER A 143 -3.64 -0.37 -8.71
C SER A 143 -3.69 0.08 -10.17
N GLU A 144 -4.86 0.48 -10.67
CA GLU A 144 -5.08 0.93 -12.06
C GLU A 144 -4.82 2.42 -12.30
N MET A 145 -4.42 3.19 -11.27
CA MET A 145 -4.03 4.58 -11.46
C MET A 145 -2.94 4.74 -12.52
N SER A 146 -3.03 5.83 -13.28
CA SER A 146 -1.96 6.25 -14.19
C SER A 146 -0.67 6.55 -13.41
N THR A 147 0.47 6.55 -14.10
CA THR A 147 1.77 6.87 -13.49
C THR A 147 1.76 8.25 -12.82
N ASP A 148 1.10 9.25 -13.41
CA ASP A 148 1.00 10.60 -12.86
C ASP A 148 0.14 10.65 -11.59
N GLU A 149 -0.94 9.89 -11.56
CA GLU A 149 -1.76 9.74 -10.35
C GLU A 149 -1.01 9.01 -9.24
N LYS A 150 -0.26 7.95 -9.56
CA LYS A 150 0.59 7.23 -8.59
C LYS A 150 1.69 8.13 -8.04
N ASN A 151 2.28 8.97 -8.89
CA ASN A 151 3.23 9.99 -8.46
C ASN A 151 2.61 10.96 -7.44
N LYS A 152 1.36 11.40 -7.67
CA LYS A 152 0.61 12.24 -6.72
C LYS A 152 0.22 11.46 -5.46
N LEU A 153 -0.17 10.20 -5.59
CA LEU A 153 -0.53 9.33 -4.47
C LEU A 153 0.65 9.12 -3.50
N MET A 154 1.90 9.10 -3.98
CA MET A 154 3.07 9.01 -3.11
C MET A 154 3.40 10.32 -2.38
N ASP A 155 2.89 11.46 -2.87
CA ASP A 155 3.00 12.74 -2.19
C ASP A 155 1.85 12.91 -1.18
N GLN A 156 2.18 12.76 0.11
CA GLN A 156 1.20 12.84 1.20
C GLN A 156 0.51 14.21 1.32
N SER A 157 1.10 15.25 0.75
CA SER A 157 0.50 16.59 0.73
C SER A 157 -0.57 16.74 -0.36
N SER A 158 -0.56 15.86 -1.37
CA SER A 158 -1.41 15.95 -2.54
C SER A 158 -2.88 15.68 -2.23
N ALA A 159 -3.77 16.25 -3.06
CA ALA A 159 -5.20 15.98 -2.98
C ALA A 159 -5.54 14.50 -3.26
N VAL A 160 -4.82 13.86 -4.18
CA VAL A 160 -5.00 12.45 -4.52
C VAL A 160 -4.72 11.57 -3.31
N TYR A 161 -3.61 11.80 -2.60
CA TYR A 161 -3.29 11.06 -1.38
C TYR A 161 -4.36 11.25 -0.32
N LYS A 162 -4.71 12.50 -0.01
CA LYS A 162 -5.71 12.82 1.03
C LYS A 162 -7.05 12.15 0.74
N GLN A 163 -7.49 12.19 -0.52
CA GLN A 163 -8.75 11.57 -0.94
C GLN A 163 -8.72 10.05 -0.75
N GLN A 164 -7.68 9.37 -1.24
CA GLN A 164 -7.59 7.91 -1.14
C GLN A 164 -7.35 7.44 0.30
N SER A 165 -6.52 8.16 1.05
CA SER A 165 -6.25 7.87 2.46
C SER A 165 -7.52 7.99 3.30
N ALA A 166 -8.34 9.02 3.05
CA ALA A 166 -9.64 9.17 3.70
C ALA A 166 -10.59 8.01 3.34
N LYS A 167 -10.71 7.66 2.06
CA LYS A 167 -11.54 6.52 1.62
C LYS A 167 -11.14 5.21 2.31
N VAL A 168 -9.83 4.91 2.35
CA VAL A 168 -9.31 3.71 3.01
C VAL A 168 -9.53 3.77 4.52
N LYS A 169 -9.37 4.94 5.15
CA LYS A 169 -9.63 5.12 6.58
C LYS A 169 -11.10 4.86 6.92
N ASP A 170 -12.03 5.42 6.16
CA ASP A 170 -13.47 5.27 6.39
C ASP A 170 -13.90 3.82 6.17
N PHE A 171 -13.36 3.18 5.12
CA PHE A 171 -13.51 1.75 4.86
C PHE A 171 -13.00 0.90 6.04
N ALA A 172 -11.75 1.14 6.47
CA ALA A 172 -11.14 0.41 7.59
C ALA A 172 -11.97 0.57 8.87
N THR A 173 -12.32 1.81 9.22
CA THR A 173 -13.09 2.13 10.43
C THR A 173 -14.47 1.46 10.41
N LYS A 174 -15.18 1.49 9.27
CA LYS A 174 -16.49 0.85 9.11
C LYS A 174 -16.38 -0.65 9.40
N TYR A 175 -15.48 -1.33 8.71
CA TYR A 175 -15.43 -2.79 8.76
C TYR A 175 -14.75 -3.33 10.01
N GLN A 176 -13.80 -2.60 10.60
CA GLN A 176 -13.30 -2.90 11.95
C GLN A 176 -14.43 -2.90 12.96
N LYS A 177 -15.26 -1.85 12.98
CA LYS A 177 -16.41 -1.78 13.89
C LYS A 177 -17.41 -2.92 13.66
N LEU A 178 -17.74 -3.22 12.40
CA LEU A 178 -18.67 -4.30 12.08
C LEU A 178 -18.12 -5.68 12.45
N THR A 179 -16.82 -5.89 12.31
CA THR A 179 -16.13 -7.12 12.70
C THR A 179 -16.03 -7.23 14.23
N ASP A 180 -15.72 -6.15 14.93
CA ASP A 180 -15.74 -6.11 16.39
C ASP A 180 -17.14 -6.44 16.92
N ASP A 181 -18.19 -5.84 16.35
CA ASP A 181 -19.58 -6.11 16.72
C ASP A 181 -20.06 -7.51 16.29
N TYR A 182 -19.38 -8.15 15.33
CA TYR A 182 -19.56 -9.57 15.03
C TYR A 182 -18.96 -10.44 16.13
N PHE A 183 -17.73 -10.15 16.55
CA PHE A 183 -17.01 -10.94 17.54
C PHE A 183 -17.39 -10.66 19.00
N LYS A 184 -17.98 -9.51 19.34
CA LYS A 184 -18.57 -9.26 20.67
C LYS A 184 -19.73 -10.20 21.02
N GLY A 185 -20.27 -10.91 20.02
CA GLY A 185 -21.26 -11.97 20.22
C GLY A 185 -20.67 -13.36 20.49
N LEU A 186 -19.32 -13.49 20.59
CA LEU A 186 -18.63 -14.66 21.15
C LEU A 186 -18.77 -14.75 22.68
#